data_AF-A0A0Q8UP51-F1
#
_entry.id   AF-A0A0Q8UP51-F1
#
_cell.length_a   1.000
_cell.length_b   1.000
_cell.length_c   1.000
_cell.angle_alpha   90.00
_cell.angle_beta   90.00
_cell.angle_gamma   90.00
#
_symmetry.space_group_name_H-M   'P 1'
#
loop_
_entity.id
_entity.type
_entity.pdbx_description
1 polymer ?
#
loop_
_entity_poly.entity_id
_entity_poly.type
_entity_poly.pdbx_seq_one_letter_code
_entity_poly.pdbx_strand_id
1 'polypeptide(L)'
;MGEANQPVQGSGLSRRTTITFYLPEELRSRARAVYRSTSFEEKDSSWSEMLNKALLTEIGRREAIYNDGVPFTGRDDPLPPGRPIGF
;
A
#
# COMPACT_ATOMS: atom_id res chain seq x y z
N MET A 1 -27.03 -21.23 -34.19
CA MET A 1 -27.16 -21.86 -32.85
C MET A 1 -25.80 -22.40 -32.43
N GLY A 2 -25.38 -22.18 -31.18
CA GLY A 2 -24.15 -22.73 -30.58
C GLY A 2 -23.09 -21.65 -30.33
N GLU A 3 -23.40 -20.69 -29.46
CA GLU A 3 -22.84 -20.56 -28.10
C GLU A 3 -21.56 -19.70 -28.05
N ALA A 4 -21.79 -18.45 -27.64
CA ALA A 4 -20.77 -17.47 -27.33
C ALA A 4 -19.91 -17.95 -26.16
N ASN A 5 -18.61 -18.05 -26.40
CA ASN A 5 -17.62 -18.22 -25.35
C ASN A 5 -17.56 -16.93 -24.51
N GLN A 6 -18.23 -16.94 -23.36
CA GLN A 6 -18.17 -15.84 -22.40
C GLN A 6 -16.79 -15.85 -21.74
N PRO A 7 -16.04 -14.73 -21.70
CA PRO A 7 -14.87 -14.67 -20.85
C PRO A 7 -15.34 -14.70 -19.39
N VAL A 8 -14.85 -15.71 -18.67
CA VAL A 8 -15.02 -15.83 -17.21
C VAL A 8 -14.44 -14.59 -16.54
N GLN A 9 -15.32 -13.69 -16.10
CA GLN A 9 -14.92 -12.58 -15.25
C GLN A 9 -14.59 -13.13 -13.87
N GLY A 10 -13.33 -13.49 -13.66
CA GLY A 10 -12.78 -13.67 -12.32
C GLY A 10 -12.82 -12.32 -11.62
N SER A 11 -13.85 -12.08 -10.81
CA SER A 11 -13.87 -11.03 -9.80
C SER A 11 -12.70 -11.27 -8.83
N GLY A 12 -11.54 -10.74 -9.19
CA GLY A 12 -10.37 -10.66 -8.33
C GLY A 12 -10.69 -9.72 -7.17
N LEU A 13 -11.41 -10.23 -6.16
CA LEU A 13 -11.42 -9.61 -4.84
C LEU A 13 -9.96 -9.49 -4.43
N SER A 14 -9.43 -8.26 -4.50
CA SER A 14 -8.08 -7.93 -4.13
C SER A 14 -7.81 -8.55 -2.77
N ARG A 15 -6.97 -9.60 -2.74
CA ARG A 15 -6.65 -10.32 -1.50
C ARG A 15 -6.00 -9.30 -0.57
N ARG A 16 -6.71 -8.97 0.51
CA ARG A 16 -6.19 -8.07 1.55
C ARG A 16 -5.30 -8.88 2.48
N THR A 17 -4.03 -8.51 2.53
CA THR A 17 -3.07 -9.07 3.48
C THR A 17 -2.95 -8.12 4.67
N THR A 18 -3.17 -8.64 5.88
CA THR A 18 -2.90 -7.89 7.10
C THR A 18 -1.40 -7.80 7.32
N ILE A 19 -0.88 -6.59 7.49
CA ILE A 19 0.51 -6.35 7.85
C ILE A 19 0.57 -5.67 9.23
N THR A 20 1.53 -6.08 10.05
CA THR A 20 1.86 -5.44 11.32
C THR A 20 3.26 -4.85 11.20
N PHE A 21 3.43 -3.58 11.56
CA PHE A 21 4.72 -2.91 11.54
C PHE A 21 4.86 -1.98 12.75
N TYR A 22 6.10 -1.62 13.04
CA TYR A 22 6.42 -0.73 14.16
C TYR A 22 6.28 0.73 13.75
N LEU A 23 5.63 1.52 14.61
CA LEU A 23 5.50 2.96 14.51
C LEU A 23 5.90 3.57 15.86
N PRO A 24 6.73 4.62 15.89
CA PRO A 24 6.91 5.42 17.09
C PRO A 24 5.55 5.90 17.63
N GLU A 25 5.38 5.89 18.96
CA GLU A 25 4.11 6.24 19.60
C GLU A 25 3.62 7.65 19.22
N GLU A 26 4.53 8.62 19.23
CA GLU A 26 4.27 10.01 18.84
C GLU A 26 3.76 10.11 17.41
N LEU A 27 4.36 9.35 16.48
CA LEU A 27 3.94 9.33 15.08
C LEU A 27 2.53 8.74 14.95
N ARG A 28 2.27 7.63 15.66
CA ARG A 28 0.94 7.01 15.69
C ARG A 28 -0.11 7.97 16.25
N SER A 29 0.17 8.65 17.36
CA SER A 29 -0.74 9.60 17.98
C SER A 29 -1.07 10.77 17.05
N ARG A 30 -0.02 11.41 16.50
CA ARG A 30 -0.16 12.52 15.54
C ARG A 30 -0.94 12.13 14.30
N ALA A 31 -0.61 10.99 13.69
CA ALA A 31 -1.26 10.55 12.47
C ALA A 31 -2.76 10.25 12.72
N ARG A 32 -3.11 9.65 13.87
CA ARG A 32 -4.53 9.45 14.26
C ARG A 32 -5.28 10.77 14.47
N ALA A 33 -4.62 11.78 15.04
CA ALA A 33 -5.21 13.10 15.19
C ALA A 33 -5.51 13.72 13.81
N VAL A 34 -4.54 13.68 12.89
CA VAL A 34 -4.72 14.16 11.50
C VAL A 34 -5.90 13.44 10.83
N TYR A 35 -5.90 12.10 10.83
CA TYR A 35 -7.01 11.33 10.23
C TYR A 35 -8.37 11.74 10.78
N ARG A 36 -8.50 11.85 12.11
CA ARG A 36 -9.77 12.25 12.73
C ARG A 36 -10.22 13.65 12.32
N SER A 37 -9.28 14.53 12.01
CA SER A 37 -9.55 15.91 11.60
C SER A 37 -9.78 16.07 10.11
N THR A 38 -9.30 15.15 9.25
CA THR A 38 -9.30 15.34 7.79
C THR A 38 -9.95 14.20 7.00
N SER A 39 -10.37 13.10 7.65
CA SER A 39 -10.84 11.91 6.93
C SER A 39 -12.05 12.17 6.05
N PHE A 40 -12.92 13.13 6.43
CA PHE A 40 -14.10 13.46 5.64
C PHE A 40 -13.72 14.23 4.36
N GLU A 41 -12.87 15.25 4.51
CA GLU A 41 -12.37 16.08 3.41
C GLU A 41 -11.51 15.27 2.42
N GLU A 42 -10.65 14.40 2.94
CA GLU A 42 -9.78 13.51 2.16
C GLU A 42 -10.53 12.26 1.63
N LYS A 43 -11.81 12.12 1.97
CA LYS A 43 -12.68 11.00 1.60
C LYS A 43 -12.08 9.64 1.96
N ASP A 44 -11.44 9.55 3.12
CA ASP A 44 -10.93 8.30 3.66
C ASP A 44 -12.08 7.52 4.31
N SER A 45 -12.39 6.33 3.79
CA SER A 45 -13.38 5.43 4.39
C SER A 45 -12.87 4.76 5.67
N SER A 46 -11.55 4.69 5.85
CA SER A 46 -10.93 4.06 7.00
C SER A 46 -9.52 4.57 7.27
N TRP A 47 -9.03 4.36 8.49
CA TRP A 47 -7.64 4.61 8.88
C TRP A 47 -6.64 3.88 7.97
N SER A 48 -6.95 2.64 7.60
CA SER A 48 -6.11 1.85 6.69
C SER A 48 -6.06 2.45 5.29
N GLU A 49 -7.13 3.10 4.82
CA GLU A 49 -7.13 3.77 3.52
C GLU A 49 -6.18 4.97 3.49
N MET A 50 -6.20 5.81 4.53
CA MET A 50 -5.24 6.91 4.66
C MET A 50 -3.79 6.39 4.64
N LEU A 51 -3.52 5.30 5.37
CA LEU A 51 -2.19 4.68 5.38
C LEU A 51 -1.81 4.06 4.02
N ASN A 52 -2.76 3.48 3.30
CA ASN A 52 -2.54 2.96 1.96
C ASN A 52 -2.20 4.09 0.98
N LYS A 53 -2.91 5.23 1.04
CA LYS A 53 -2.58 6.43 0.24
C LYS A 53 -1.17 6.91 0.55
N ALA A 54 -0.80 7.03 1.82
CA ALA A 54 0.54 7.43 2.23
C ALA A 54 1.63 6.46 1.73
N LEU A 55 1.37 5.14 1.79
CA LEU A 55 2.28 4.12 1.29
C LEU A 55 2.43 4.22 -0.24
N LEU A 56 1.33 4.38 -0.98
CA LEU A 56 1.34 4.57 -2.43
C LEU A 56 2.12 5.83 -2.83
N THR A 57 2.00 6.93 -2.09
CA THR A 57 2.78 8.14 -2.33
C THR A 57 4.28 7.89 -2.20
N GLU A 58 4.72 7.17 -1.17
CA GLU A 58 6.14 6.87 -0.99
C GLU A 58 6.66 5.87 -2.03
N ILE A 59 5.85 4.87 -2.42
CA ILE A 59 6.18 3.95 -3.52
C ILE A 59 6.38 4.75 -4.81
N GLY A 60 5.41 5.57 -5.20
CA GLY A 60 5.50 6.39 -6.41
C GLY A 60 6.69 7.35 -6.40
N ARG A 61 7.02 7.94 -5.23
CA ARG A 61 8.23 8.77 -5.08
C ARG A 61 9.50 7.97 -5.35
N ARG A 62 9.59 6.73 -4.86
CA ARG A 62 10.75 5.86 -5.08
C ARG A 62 10.84 5.37 -6.52
N GLU A 63 9.72 5.02 -7.13
CA GLU A 63 9.66 4.64 -8.55
C GLU A 63 10.12 5.80 -9.45
N ALA A 64 9.68 7.02 -9.16
CA ALA A 64 10.12 8.22 -9.87
C ALA A 64 11.63 8.48 -9.74
N ILE A 65 12.22 8.21 -8.57
CA ILE A 65 13.65 8.49 -8.31
C ILE A 65 14.57 7.36 -8.81
N TYR A 66 14.13 6.10 -8.68
CA TYR A 66 15.00 4.93 -8.82
C TYR A 66 14.63 4.01 -9.99
N ASN A 67 13.51 4.26 -10.68
CA ASN A 67 13.05 3.40 -11.77
C ASN A 67 12.36 4.21 -12.89
N ASP A 68 12.77 5.46 -13.11
CA ASP A 68 12.23 6.35 -14.16
C ASP A 68 10.70 6.50 -14.14
N GLY A 69 10.09 6.40 -12.96
CA GLY A 69 8.63 6.43 -12.79
C GLY A 69 7.91 5.16 -13.23
N VAL A 70 8.65 4.11 -13.56
CA VAL A 70 8.11 2.78 -13.87
C VAL A 70 7.94 2.00 -12.56
N PRO A 71 6.84 1.23 -12.40
CA PRO A 71 6.67 0.37 -11.24
C PRO A 71 7.76 -0.71 -11.11
N PHE A 72 8.17 -1.01 -9.89
CA PHE A 72 9.07 -2.14 -9.64
C PHE A 72 8.33 -3.47 -9.80
N THR A 73 8.93 -4.44 -10.49
CA THR A 73 8.37 -5.80 -10.58
C THR A 73 8.47 -6.49 -9.22
N GLY A 74 7.32 -6.76 -8.60
CA GLY A 74 7.25 -7.56 -7.40
C GLY A 74 7.79 -8.98 -7.63
N ARG A 75 8.63 -9.45 -6.72
CA ARG A 75 8.98 -10.87 -6.59
C ARG A 75 8.37 -11.37 -5.29
N ASP A 76 7.81 -12.57 -5.31
CA ASP A 76 7.26 -13.23 -4.12
C ASP A 76 8.37 -13.80 -3.19
N ASP A 77 9.64 -13.55 -3.54
CA ASP A 77 10.78 -13.94 -2.72
C ASP A 77 10.75 -13.20 -1.37
N PRO A 78 11.02 -13.90 -0.24
CA PRO A 78 11.12 -13.25 1.06
C PRO A 78 12.15 -12.10 1.02
N LEU A 79 11.81 -10.98 1.65
CA LEU A 79 12.77 -9.90 1.83
C LEU A 79 14.01 -10.45 2.56
N PRO A 80 15.23 -10.18 2.06
CA PRO A 80 16.44 -10.64 2.73
C PRO A 80 16.45 -10.06 4.16
N PRO A 81 16.89 -10.84 5.16
CA PRO A 81 17.02 -10.33 6.52
C PRO A 81 17.86 -9.05 6.48
N GLY A 82 17.33 -7.98 7.09
CA GLY A 82 17.93 -6.64 7.01
C GLY A 82 19.43 -6.71 7.25
N ARG A 83 20.22 -6.12 6.35
CA ARG A 83 21.68 -6.11 6.49
C ARG A 83 22.01 -5.39 7.80
N PRO A 84 22.83 -5.99 8.70
CA PRO A 84 23.30 -5.27 9.88
C PRO A 84 23.99 -4.00 9.40
N ILE A 85 23.43 -2.86 9.78
CA ILE A 85 24.07 -1.56 9.59
C ILE A 85 25.14 -1.55 10.68
N GLY A 86 26.38 -1.89 10.31
CA GLY A 86 27.50 -1.88 11.24
C GLY A 86 27.61 -0.50 11.88
N PHE A 87 27.52 -0.43 13.21
CA PHE A 87 27.94 0.70 14.01
C PHE A 87 29.43 0.56 14.33
#